data_AF-X1USH8-F1
#
_entry.id   AF-X1USH8-F1
#
_cell.length_a   1.000
_cell.length_b   1.000
_cell.length_c   1.000
_cell.angle_alpha   90.00
_cell.angle_beta   90.00
_cell.angle_gamma   90.00
#
_symmetry.space_group_name_H-M   'P 1'
#
loop_
_entity.id
_entity.type
_entity.pdbx_description
1 polymer ?
#
loop_
_entity_poly.entity_id
_entity_poly.type
_entity_poly.pdbx_seq_one_letter_code
_entity_poly.pdbx_strand_id
1 'polypeptide(L)'
;TRVKDGVVSPGGVGFDINCGVRLLRTNLTGEEVRPKIEQLIADLFVNIPSGLGSTGKIRVSEKELDKVLVKGSHWAIEKGYGEAEDIVVTEESGCIKGSNPDRVSSKAKKRGIPQLGTLGSGNHFLEIEVVDEIYDQEAAMAMGIGNIGQVLVLIHTGSRGFGHQVCSDYVALLGEAVKKYGINLPDRQLACAPVQSSEGQDYLAAMACAANYAWTNRQCITHWVRESFIKVLGKSQRELGLEQVYDVAHNIAKIEEYTINGKKLTLCVHR
;
A
#
# COMPACT_ATOMS: atom_id res chain seq x y z
N THR A 1 -4.82 10.32 -18.09
CA THR A 1 -5.45 11.48 -18.76
C THR A 1 -4.57 12.72 -18.59
N ARG A 2 -4.71 13.78 -19.40
CA ARG A 2 -3.97 15.04 -19.18
C ARG A 2 -4.50 15.77 -17.94
N VAL A 3 -3.65 16.41 -17.14
CA VAL A 3 -4.14 17.15 -15.96
C VAL A 3 -5.02 18.34 -16.34
N LYS A 4 -4.67 19.06 -17.40
CA LYS A 4 -5.35 20.31 -17.80
C LYS A 4 -6.82 20.11 -18.21
N ASP A 5 -7.11 19.04 -18.95
CA ASP A 5 -8.38 18.84 -19.65
C ASP A 5 -8.87 17.38 -19.62
N GLY A 6 -8.22 16.54 -18.83
CA GLY A 6 -8.60 15.15 -18.61
C GLY A 6 -9.41 14.95 -17.33
N VAL A 7 -9.75 13.69 -17.07
CA VAL A 7 -10.59 13.29 -15.92
C VAL A 7 -9.83 12.40 -14.95
N VAL A 8 -10.29 12.38 -13.70
CA VAL A 8 -9.94 11.37 -12.69
C VAL A 8 -11.17 10.51 -12.39
N SER A 9 -11.00 9.18 -12.34
CA SER A 9 -12.06 8.24 -12.03
C SER A 9 -11.64 7.29 -10.92
N PRO A 10 -12.43 7.15 -9.83
CA PRO A 10 -12.20 6.15 -8.80
C PRO A 10 -12.25 4.72 -9.34
N GLY A 11 -13.11 4.47 -10.34
CA GLY A 11 -13.19 3.16 -11.00
C GLY A 11 -11.90 2.79 -11.75
N GLY A 12 -11.16 3.79 -12.24
CA GLY A 12 -9.85 3.58 -12.87
C GLY A 12 -8.69 3.36 -11.88
N VAL A 13 -8.91 3.61 -10.58
CA VAL A 13 -7.95 3.30 -9.50
C VAL A 13 -8.30 1.98 -8.81
N GLY A 14 -9.60 1.67 -8.70
CA GLY A 14 -10.10 0.50 -7.99
C GLY A 14 -10.53 0.81 -6.55
N PHE A 15 -11.23 -0.15 -5.94
CA PHE A 15 -11.79 0.01 -4.61
C PHE A 15 -10.74 -0.09 -3.50
N ASP A 16 -9.81 -1.04 -3.60
CA ASP A 16 -8.70 -1.12 -2.65
C ASP A 16 -7.56 -0.21 -3.10
N ILE A 17 -7.70 1.08 -2.79
CA ILE A 17 -6.70 2.11 -3.12
C ILE A 17 -5.36 1.75 -2.47
N ASN A 18 -4.29 1.80 -3.26
CA ASN A 18 -2.96 1.35 -2.88
C ASN A 18 -2.96 -0.06 -2.29
N CYS A 19 -3.81 -0.96 -2.80
CA CYS A 19 -3.42 -2.36 -2.84
C CYS A 19 -2.06 -2.43 -3.53
N GLY A 20 -1.16 -3.19 -2.93
CA GLY A 20 0.23 -3.17 -3.33
C GLY A 20 1.01 -4.27 -2.66
N VAL A 21 2.26 -4.40 -3.11
CA VAL A 21 3.14 -5.49 -2.75
C VAL A 21 4.43 -4.92 -2.19
N ARG A 22 4.87 -5.50 -1.08
CA ARG A 22 6.17 -5.22 -0.46
C ARG A 22 6.98 -6.50 -0.37
N LEU A 23 8.22 -6.43 -0.82
CA LEU A 23 9.15 -7.55 -0.78
C LEU A 23 10.25 -7.26 0.25
N LEU A 24 10.49 -8.22 1.14
CA LEU A 24 11.65 -8.23 2.02
C LEU A 24 12.60 -9.34 1.57
N ARG A 25 13.89 -9.05 1.52
CA ARG A 25 14.92 -10.08 1.39
C ARG A 25 15.32 -10.60 2.76
N THR A 26 15.98 -11.75 2.79
CA THR A 26 16.68 -12.25 3.97
C THR A 26 18.08 -12.73 3.59
N ASN A 27 18.94 -12.98 4.57
CA ASN A 27 20.20 -13.69 4.40
C ASN A 27 20.04 -15.21 4.53
N LEU A 28 18.80 -15.72 4.64
CA LEU A 28 18.50 -17.11 4.93
C LEU A 28 18.34 -17.91 3.64
N THR A 29 18.58 -19.22 3.74
CA THR A 29 18.20 -20.19 2.71
C THR A 29 16.94 -20.97 3.07
N GLY A 30 16.29 -21.56 2.06
CA GLY A 30 15.14 -22.44 2.26
C GLY A 30 15.46 -23.62 3.17
N GLU A 31 16.70 -24.13 3.17
CA GLU A 31 17.15 -25.22 4.05
C GLU A 31 17.20 -24.79 5.52
N GLU A 32 17.58 -23.54 5.81
CA GLU A 32 17.60 -23.00 7.18
C GLU A 32 16.18 -22.77 7.73
N VAL A 33 15.25 -22.34 6.88
CA VAL A 33 13.88 -21.98 7.30
C VAL A 33 12.95 -23.19 7.37
N ARG A 34 13.11 -24.18 6.47
CA ARG A 34 12.21 -25.34 6.34
C ARG A 34 11.99 -26.12 7.65
N PRO A 35 12.99 -26.37 8.51
CA PRO A 35 12.78 -27.04 9.79
C PRO A 35 11.92 -26.24 10.80
N LYS A 36 11.75 -24.93 10.59
CA LYS A 36 11.01 -24.02 11.48
C LYS A 36 9.77 -23.42 10.82
N ILE A 37 9.44 -23.82 9.59
CA ILE A 37 8.41 -23.16 8.78
C ILE A 37 7.03 -23.18 9.44
N GLU A 38 6.63 -24.31 10.04
CA GLU A 38 5.34 -24.42 10.74
C GLU A 38 5.26 -23.46 11.94
N GLN A 39 6.33 -23.40 12.73
CA GLN A 39 6.43 -22.49 13.87
C GLN A 39 6.41 -21.02 13.43
N LEU A 40 7.10 -20.71 12.32
CA LEU A 40 7.17 -19.37 11.77
C LEU A 40 5.82 -18.91 11.21
N ILE A 41 5.14 -19.77 10.43
CA ILE A 41 3.78 -19.50 9.92
C ILE A 41 2.81 -19.30 11.08
N ALA A 42 2.85 -20.15 12.11
CA ALA A 42 1.98 -20.02 13.26
C ALA A 42 2.21 -18.68 14.00
N ASP A 43 3.46 -18.28 14.20
CA ASP A 43 3.79 -17.02 14.87
C ASP A 43 3.38 -15.79 14.04
N LEU A 44 3.62 -15.83 12.72
CA LEU A 44 3.16 -14.79 11.78
C LEU A 44 1.64 -14.66 11.80
N PHE A 45 0.91 -15.78 11.79
CA PHE A 45 -0.55 -15.78 11.81
C PHE A 45 -1.11 -15.17 13.11
N VAL A 46 -0.48 -15.46 14.25
CA VAL A 46 -0.83 -14.85 15.53
C VAL A 46 -0.50 -13.35 15.53
N ASN A 47 0.64 -12.97 14.95
CA ASN A 47 1.11 -11.60 15.02
C ASN A 47 0.44 -10.64 14.04
N ILE A 48 -0.05 -11.15 12.92
CA ILE A 48 -0.54 -10.36 11.79
C ILE A 48 -1.99 -10.79 11.50
N PRO A 49 -2.98 -10.08 12.08
CA PRO A 49 -4.38 -10.47 11.91
C PRO A 49 -4.80 -10.48 10.44
N SER A 50 -5.45 -11.56 10.02
CA SER A 50 -5.98 -11.77 8.68
C SER A 50 -7.44 -12.22 8.76
N GLY A 51 -8.17 -12.15 7.64
CA GLY A 51 -9.59 -12.50 7.54
C GLY A 51 -10.55 -11.31 7.53
N LEU A 52 -11.79 -11.57 7.10
CA LEU A 52 -12.85 -10.56 7.02
C LEU A 52 -13.30 -10.18 8.44
N GLY A 53 -13.29 -8.89 8.74
CA GLY A 53 -13.71 -8.37 10.05
C GLY A 53 -12.64 -8.42 11.14
N SER A 54 -11.46 -8.98 10.86
CA SER A 54 -10.34 -9.00 11.80
C SER A 54 -9.87 -7.59 12.15
N THR A 55 -9.47 -7.41 13.40
CA THR A 55 -8.99 -6.12 13.92
C THR A 55 -7.51 -6.18 14.26
N GLY A 56 -6.80 -5.08 14.02
CA GLY A 56 -5.37 -4.93 14.28
C GLY A 56 -5.05 -4.73 15.76
N LYS A 57 -3.77 -4.90 16.08
CA LYS A 57 -3.21 -4.62 17.42
C LYS A 57 -3.15 -3.12 17.72
N ILE A 58 -3.10 -2.29 16.66
CA ILE A 58 -2.99 -0.84 16.77
C ILE A 58 -4.35 -0.24 17.15
N ARG A 59 -4.35 0.58 18.19
CA ARG A 59 -5.54 1.33 18.64
C ARG A 59 -5.26 2.82 18.51
N VAL A 60 -5.86 3.46 17.52
CA VAL A 60 -5.75 4.90 17.27
C VAL A 60 -7.11 5.59 17.46
N SER A 61 -7.09 6.81 17.97
CA SER A 61 -8.26 7.69 17.90
C SER A 61 -8.45 8.21 16.49
N GLU A 62 -9.61 8.79 16.17
CA GLU A 62 -9.84 9.42 14.86
C GLU A 62 -8.82 10.55 14.58
N LYS A 63 -8.49 11.36 15.60
CA LYS A 63 -7.47 12.42 15.50
C LYS A 63 -6.07 11.86 15.24
N GLU A 64 -5.74 10.70 15.81
CA GLU A 64 -4.46 10.05 15.55
C GLU A 64 -4.44 9.38 14.17
N LEU A 65 -5.58 8.84 13.72
CA LEU A 65 -5.72 8.35 12.34
C LEU A 65 -5.45 9.48 11.34
N ASP A 66 -5.92 10.71 11.58
CA ASP A 66 -5.62 11.82 10.65
C ASP A 66 -4.10 12.04 10.47
N LYS A 67 -3.28 11.78 11.49
CA LYS A 67 -1.82 11.81 11.35
C LYS A 67 -1.30 10.65 10.49
N VAL A 68 -1.87 9.45 10.61
CA VAL A 68 -1.57 8.31 9.72
C VAL A 68 -1.84 8.70 8.26
N LEU A 69 -3.01 9.30 8.00
CA LEU A 69 -3.44 9.67 6.66
C LEU A 69 -2.55 10.75 6.01
N VAL A 70 -1.88 11.58 6.82
CA VAL A 70 -1.00 12.66 6.35
C VAL A 70 0.46 12.24 6.25
N LYS A 71 0.94 11.39 7.16
CA LYS A 71 2.36 11.02 7.26
C LYS A 71 2.71 9.71 6.57
N GLY A 72 1.72 8.85 6.32
CA GLY A 72 1.96 7.52 5.76
C GLY A 72 2.95 6.71 6.59
N SER A 73 3.87 5.99 5.94
CA SER A 73 4.86 5.15 6.61
C SER A 73 5.73 5.90 7.62
N HIS A 74 5.91 7.22 7.48
CA HIS A 74 6.66 8.01 8.46
C HIS A 74 5.99 7.99 9.84
N TRP A 75 4.66 7.96 9.92
CA TRP A 75 3.96 7.79 11.20
C TRP A 75 4.31 6.44 11.84
N ALA A 76 4.39 5.37 11.04
CA ALA A 76 4.75 4.05 11.56
C ALA A 76 6.17 4.06 12.14
N ILE A 77 7.15 4.67 11.44
CA ILE A 77 8.52 4.83 11.96
C ILE A 77 8.55 5.64 13.26
N GLU A 78 7.83 6.78 13.32
CA GLU A 78 7.73 7.60 14.53
C GLU A 78 7.13 6.84 15.73
N LYS A 79 6.34 5.79 15.48
CA LYS A 79 5.76 4.92 16.51
C LYS A 79 6.60 3.66 16.79
N GLY A 80 7.75 3.51 16.16
CA GLY A 80 8.66 2.37 16.33
C GLY A 80 8.35 1.16 15.44
N TYR A 81 7.50 1.31 14.43
CA TYR A 81 7.15 0.24 13.49
C TYR A 81 8.07 0.27 12.25
N GLY A 82 9.21 -0.40 12.35
CA GLY A 82 10.19 -0.56 11.27
C GLY A 82 11.33 0.44 11.33
N GLU A 83 12.04 0.64 10.21
CA GLU A 83 13.30 1.40 10.17
C GLU A 83 13.25 2.53 9.15
N ALA A 84 14.11 3.55 9.31
CA ALA A 84 14.10 4.73 8.46
C ALA A 84 14.48 4.39 7.01
N GLU A 85 15.31 3.38 6.82
CA GLU A 85 15.78 2.85 5.55
C GLU A 85 14.61 2.28 4.72
N ASP A 86 13.55 1.75 5.36
CA ASP A 86 12.36 1.24 4.67
C ASP A 86 11.67 2.32 3.85
N ILE A 87 11.72 3.58 4.30
CA ILE A 87 11.12 4.73 3.62
C ILE A 87 11.79 4.99 2.28
N VAL A 88 13.11 4.83 2.20
CA VAL A 88 13.90 5.15 1.00
C VAL A 88 13.52 4.24 -0.17
N VAL A 89 13.18 3.00 0.12
CA VAL A 89 12.82 1.95 -0.86
C VAL A 89 11.31 1.69 -0.91
N THR A 90 10.49 2.62 -0.44
CA THR A 90 9.04 2.59 -0.63
C THR A 90 8.65 3.58 -1.72
N GLU A 91 7.77 3.19 -2.65
CA GLU A 91 7.20 4.12 -3.64
C GLU A 91 6.62 5.37 -2.95
N GLU A 92 6.84 6.55 -3.53
CA GLU A 92 6.50 7.85 -2.92
C GLU A 92 7.10 8.05 -1.51
N SER A 93 8.17 7.33 -1.17
CA SER A 93 8.70 7.25 0.19
C SER A 93 7.63 6.91 1.24
N GLY A 94 6.65 6.09 0.85
CA GLY A 94 5.54 5.67 1.70
C GLY A 94 4.57 6.78 2.10
N CYS A 95 4.62 7.93 1.43
CA CYS A 95 3.76 9.08 1.71
C CYS A 95 3.56 9.94 0.46
N ILE A 96 2.41 9.77 -0.21
CA ILE A 96 2.02 10.66 -1.30
C ILE A 96 1.50 11.99 -0.73
N LYS A 97 1.96 13.08 -1.33
CA LYS A 97 1.59 14.45 -0.93
C LYS A 97 0.15 14.78 -1.32
N GLY A 98 -0.39 15.84 -0.71
CA GLY A 98 -1.73 16.36 -1.04
C GLY A 98 -2.89 15.63 -0.35
N SER A 99 -2.59 14.70 0.56
CA SER A 99 -3.59 14.06 1.41
C SER A 99 -4.34 15.09 2.26
N ASN A 100 -5.67 15.01 2.30
CA ASN A 100 -6.49 15.87 3.16
C ASN A 100 -7.55 15.04 3.93
N PRO A 101 -7.37 14.81 5.24
CA PRO A 101 -8.30 14.05 6.06
C PRO A 101 -9.73 14.63 6.15
N ASP A 102 -9.93 15.92 5.85
CA ASP A 102 -11.26 16.54 5.81
C ASP A 102 -12.08 16.11 4.60
N ARG A 103 -11.42 15.53 3.58
CA ARG A 103 -12.07 14.97 2.38
C ARG A 103 -12.46 13.51 2.57
N VAL A 104 -12.17 12.93 3.74
CA VAL A 104 -12.46 11.53 4.05
C VAL A 104 -13.70 11.45 4.95
N SER A 105 -14.67 10.62 4.59
CA SER A 105 -15.89 10.45 5.38
C SER A 105 -15.61 9.84 6.77
N SER A 106 -16.44 10.20 7.75
CA SER A 106 -16.40 9.58 9.08
C SER A 106 -16.62 8.06 9.02
N LYS A 107 -17.40 7.59 8.02
CA LYS A 107 -17.61 6.15 7.78
C LYS A 107 -16.33 5.46 7.34
N ALA A 108 -15.55 6.06 6.44
CA ALA A 108 -14.26 5.51 6.02
C ALA A 108 -13.29 5.42 7.21
N LYS A 109 -13.17 6.51 8.00
CA LYS A 109 -12.35 6.53 9.21
C LYS A 109 -12.76 5.44 10.22
N LYS A 110 -14.05 5.32 10.53
CA LYS A 110 -14.58 4.28 11.44
C LYS A 110 -14.29 2.86 10.96
N ARG A 111 -14.30 2.61 9.64
CA ARG A 111 -13.92 1.31 9.06
C ARG A 111 -12.42 1.06 9.13
N GLY A 112 -11.60 2.10 8.94
CA GLY A 112 -10.14 2.01 8.94
C GLY A 112 -9.53 1.81 10.32
N ILE A 113 -9.97 2.57 11.34
CA ILE A 113 -9.41 2.54 12.71
C ILE A 113 -9.14 1.11 13.23
N PRO A 114 -10.10 0.17 13.20
CA PRO A 114 -9.88 -1.16 13.74
C PRO A 114 -9.02 -2.05 12.84
N GLN A 115 -8.73 -1.68 11.59
CA GLN A 115 -8.08 -2.53 10.59
C GLN A 115 -6.61 -2.16 10.31
N LEU A 116 -6.08 -1.12 10.94
CA LEU A 116 -4.69 -0.71 10.74
C LEU A 116 -3.74 -1.78 11.30
N GLY A 117 -2.80 -2.21 10.47
CA GLY A 117 -1.91 -3.33 10.77
C GLY A 117 -2.56 -4.70 10.60
N THR A 118 -3.36 -4.90 9.56
CA THR A 118 -3.97 -6.20 9.24
C THR A 118 -3.79 -6.54 7.77
N LEU A 119 -3.71 -7.84 7.45
CA LEU A 119 -3.62 -8.31 6.06
C LEU A 119 -4.95 -8.14 5.34
N GLY A 120 -6.02 -8.68 5.94
CA GLY A 120 -7.33 -8.74 5.32
C GLY A 120 -7.69 -10.05 4.68
N SER A 121 -8.50 -9.97 3.63
CA SER A 121 -9.11 -11.09 2.90
C SER A 121 -9.05 -10.83 1.40
N GLY A 122 -9.53 -11.78 0.59
CA GLY A 122 -9.45 -11.70 -0.86
C GLY A 122 -8.11 -12.24 -1.34
N ASN A 123 -7.45 -11.53 -2.24
CA ASN A 123 -6.12 -11.86 -2.75
C ASN A 123 -4.98 -11.35 -1.85
N HIS A 124 -5.26 -10.97 -0.59
CA HIS A 124 -4.24 -10.48 0.33
C HIS A 124 -3.57 -11.64 1.06
N PHE A 125 -2.25 -11.62 1.10
CA PHE A 125 -1.45 -12.68 1.70
C PHE A 125 -0.14 -12.14 2.26
N LEU A 126 0.51 -13.01 3.03
CA LEU A 126 1.90 -12.90 3.40
C LEU A 126 2.53 -14.24 3.13
N GLU A 127 3.54 -14.25 2.26
CA GLU A 127 4.20 -15.47 1.80
C GLU A 127 5.67 -15.47 2.16
N ILE A 128 6.19 -16.65 2.49
CA ILE A 128 7.62 -16.90 2.63
C ILE A 128 8.01 -17.67 1.37
N GLU A 129 8.82 -17.02 0.55
CA GLU A 129 9.17 -17.50 -0.79
C GLU A 129 10.64 -17.94 -0.83
N VAL A 130 10.99 -18.74 -1.82
CA VAL A 130 12.36 -19.16 -2.09
C VAL A 130 12.69 -18.81 -3.54
N VAL A 131 13.82 -18.15 -3.75
CA VAL A 131 14.33 -17.85 -5.10
C VAL A 131 14.70 -19.16 -5.78
N ASP A 132 13.92 -19.57 -6.78
CA ASP A 132 14.18 -20.81 -7.52
C ASP A 132 15.11 -20.58 -8.73
N GLU A 133 14.97 -19.42 -9.39
CA GLU A 133 15.72 -19.06 -10.59
C GLU A 133 16.06 -17.56 -10.60
N ILE A 134 17.23 -17.21 -11.16
CA ILE A 134 17.67 -15.82 -11.37
C ILE A 134 17.93 -15.62 -12.87
N TYR A 135 17.14 -14.75 -13.50
CA TYR A 135 17.24 -14.45 -14.93
C TYR A 135 18.23 -13.33 -15.24
N ASP A 136 18.35 -12.35 -14.35
CA ASP A 136 19.28 -11.22 -14.45
C ASP A 136 20.06 -11.10 -13.15
N GLN A 137 21.31 -11.58 -13.17
CA GLN A 137 22.16 -11.63 -11.99
C GLN A 137 22.54 -10.23 -11.50
N GLU A 138 22.73 -9.26 -12.41
CA GLU A 138 23.14 -7.91 -12.04
C GLU A 138 22.00 -7.19 -11.32
N ALA A 139 20.79 -7.25 -11.89
CA ALA A 139 19.60 -6.66 -11.27
C ALA A 139 19.26 -7.34 -9.94
N ALA A 140 19.34 -8.67 -9.86
CA ALA A 140 19.08 -9.40 -8.63
C ALA A 140 20.07 -9.03 -7.51
N MET A 141 21.38 -8.97 -7.83
CA MET A 141 22.41 -8.53 -6.88
C MET A 141 22.19 -7.09 -6.41
N ALA A 142 21.77 -6.18 -7.29
CA ALA A 142 21.43 -4.80 -6.92
C ALA A 142 20.24 -4.72 -5.94
N MET A 143 19.33 -5.69 -5.99
CA MET A 143 18.22 -5.86 -5.05
C MET A 143 18.59 -6.66 -3.78
N GLY A 144 19.85 -7.08 -3.64
CA GLY A 144 20.30 -7.93 -2.53
C GLY A 144 19.79 -9.37 -2.61
N ILE A 145 19.41 -9.82 -3.81
CA ILE A 145 18.96 -11.18 -4.12
C ILE A 145 20.10 -11.87 -4.90
N GLY A 146 20.98 -12.56 -4.17
CA GLY A 146 22.24 -13.04 -4.75
C GLY A 146 22.24 -14.50 -5.16
N ASN A 147 21.40 -15.33 -4.54
CA ASN A 147 21.51 -16.78 -4.62
C ASN A 147 20.16 -17.45 -4.84
N ILE A 148 20.16 -18.50 -5.67
CA ILE A 148 19.10 -19.51 -5.68
C ILE A 148 19.04 -20.15 -4.29
N GLY A 149 17.82 -20.38 -3.80
CA GLY A 149 17.54 -20.87 -2.46
C GLY A 149 17.37 -19.77 -1.40
N GLN A 150 17.63 -18.50 -1.72
CA GLN A 150 17.45 -17.38 -0.79
C GLN A 150 15.97 -17.22 -0.42
N VAL A 151 15.69 -16.99 0.86
CA VAL A 151 14.33 -16.78 1.37
C VAL A 151 13.94 -15.31 1.27
N LEU A 152 12.73 -15.07 0.77
CA LEU A 152 12.12 -13.76 0.69
C LEU A 152 10.79 -13.75 1.46
N VAL A 153 10.28 -12.57 1.77
CA VAL A 153 8.94 -12.40 2.34
C VAL A 153 8.15 -11.41 1.50
N LEU A 154 7.02 -11.86 0.95
CA LEU A 154 6.13 -11.06 0.14
C LEU A 154 4.89 -10.68 0.95
N ILE A 155 4.60 -9.38 1.05
CA ILE A 155 3.42 -8.85 1.73
C ILE A 155 2.51 -8.21 0.69
N HIS A 156 1.31 -8.77 0.49
CA HIS A 156 0.30 -8.21 -0.39
C HIS A 156 -0.93 -7.77 0.43
N THR A 157 -1.11 -6.46 0.55
CA THR A 157 -2.30 -5.85 1.16
C THR A 157 -2.45 -4.39 0.73
N GLY A 158 -3.57 -3.77 1.10
CA GLY A 158 -3.91 -2.41 0.72
C GLY A 158 -4.45 -1.56 1.86
N SER A 159 -5.33 -0.64 1.48
CA SER A 159 -5.97 0.33 2.36
C SER A 159 -7.13 -0.26 3.18
N ARG A 160 -7.40 -1.57 3.04
CA ARG A 160 -8.43 -2.27 3.81
C ARG A 160 -9.83 -1.67 3.54
N GLY A 161 -10.73 -1.78 4.50
CA GLY A 161 -12.06 -1.19 4.42
C GLY A 161 -12.06 0.34 4.36
N PHE A 162 -10.94 0.99 4.68
CA PHE A 162 -10.80 2.45 4.60
C PHE A 162 -10.86 2.93 3.15
N GLY A 163 -9.94 2.49 2.28
CA GLY A 163 -9.92 2.95 0.89
C GLY A 163 -11.11 2.43 0.07
N HIS A 164 -11.62 1.23 0.38
CA HIS A 164 -12.88 0.78 -0.21
C HIS A 164 -14.02 1.76 0.06
N GLN A 165 -14.12 2.29 1.28
CA GLN A 165 -15.15 3.27 1.61
C GLN A 165 -14.89 4.60 0.91
N VAL A 166 -13.64 5.07 0.85
CA VAL A 166 -13.26 6.28 0.09
C VAL A 166 -13.69 6.15 -1.38
N CYS A 167 -13.34 5.04 -2.04
CA CYS A 167 -13.74 4.79 -3.42
C CYS A 167 -15.27 4.78 -3.57
N SER A 168 -15.99 4.09 -2.68
CA SER A 168 -17.46 4.04 -2.71
C SER A 168 -18.10 5.43 -2.58
N ASP A 169 -17.59 6.25 -1.67
CA ASP A 169 -18.09 7.61 -1.42
C ASP A 169 -17.90 8.49 -2.66
N TYR A 170 -16.73 8.41 -3.29
CA TYR A 170 -16.41 9.22 -4.47
C TYR A 170 -17.00 8.70 -5.77
N VAL A 171 -17.25 7.39 -5.94
CA VAL A 171 -18.05 6.89 -7.07
C VAL A 171 -19.45 7.51 -7.04
N ALA A 172 -20.07 7.57 -5.86
CA ALA A 172 -21.39 8.20 -5.71
C ALA A 172 -21.33 9.72 -5.99
N LEU A 173 -20.36 10.43 -5.39
CA LEU A 173 -20.20 11.88 -5.54
C LEU A 173 -19.90 12.26 -7.00
N LEU A 174 -18.95 11.57 -7.64
CA LEU A 174 -18.56 11.87 -9.02
C LEU A 174 -19.65 11.44 -10.03
N GLY A 175 -20.51 10.48 -9.68
CA GLY A 175 -21.67 10.13 -10.48
C GLY A 175 -22.62 11.33 -10.72
N GLU A 176 -22.73 12.24 -9.75
CA GLU A 176 -23.47 13.49 -9.92
C GLU A 176 -22.64 14.57 -10.62
N ALA A 177 -21.32 14.59 -10.42
CA ALA A 177 -20.40 15.51 -11.12
C ALA A 177 -20.41 15.30 -12.64
N VAL A 178 -20.57 14.06 -13.11
CA VAL A 178 -20.70 13.72 -14.54
C VAL A 178 -21.79 14.55 -15.21
N LYS A 179 -22.96 14.71 -14.56
CA LYS A 179 -24.05 15.54 -15.08
C LYS A 179 -23.69 17.02 -15.11
N LYS A 180 -23.06 17.51 -14.03
CA LYS A 180 -22.62 18.91 -13.90
C LYS A 180 -21.63 19.31 -15.01
N TYR A 181 -20.72 18.41 -15.38
CA TYR A 181 -19.70 18.65 -16.40
C TYR A 181 -20.09 18.17 -17.80
N GLY A 182 -21.31 17.67 -18.00
CA GLY A 182 -21.80 17.21 -19.29
C GLY A 182 -21.00 16.04 -19.87
N ILE A 183 -20.44 15.18 -19.00
CA ILE A 183 -19.63 14.04 -19.42
C ILE A 183 -20.57 12.90 -19.82
N ASN A 184 -20.43 12.37 -21.03
CA ASN A 184 -21.15 11.17 -21.44
C ASN A 184 -20.35 9.93 -21.05
N LEU A 185 -20.94 9.05 -20.24
CA LEU A 185 -20.29 7.83 -19.81
C LEU A 185 -20.84 6.62 -20.57
N PRO A 186 -19.97 5.72 -21.07
CA PRO A 186 -20.43 4.45 -21.63
C PRO A 186 -20.93 3.48 -20.56
N ASP A 187 -20.47 3.65 -19.30
CA ASP A 187 -20.93 2.89 -18.14
C ASP A 187 -20.96 3.78 -16.89
N ARG A 188 -21.97 3.63 -16.03
CA ARG A 188 -22.11 4.40 -14.78
C ARG A 188 -20.95 4.16 -13.80
N GLN A 189 -20.31 3.00 -13.85
CA GLN A 189 -19.14 2.66 -13.03
C GLN A 189 -17.89 3.47 -13.42
N LEU A 190 -17.89 4.13 -14.58
CA LEU A 190 -16.84 5.05 -15.02
C LEU A 190 -17.06 6.49 -14.52
N ALA A 191 -17.77 6.66 -13.40
CA ALA A 191 -17.95 7.93 -12.72
C ALA A 191 -16.61 8.67 -12.60
N CYS A 192 -16.59 9.93 -13.02
CA CYS A 192 -15.37 10.73 -13.09
C CYS A 192 -15.67 12.23 -13.01
N ALA A 193 -14.63 13.02 -12.79
CA ALA A 193 -14.68 14.48 -12.89
C ALA A 193 -13.39 15.00 -13.52
N PRO A 194 -13.41 16.22 -14.11
CA PRO A 194 -12.19 16.85 -14.58
C PRO A 194 -11.14 16.92 -13.45
N VAL A 195 -9.88 16.62 -13.76
CA VAL A 195 -8.82 16.53 -12.74
C VAL A 195 -8.72 17.82 -11.92
N GLN A 196 -8.86 18.98 -12.56
CA GLN A 196 -8.76 20.30 -11.93
C GLN A 196 -10.07 20.78 -11.26
N SER A 197 -11.16 20.00 -11.33
CA SER A 197 -12.41 20.38 -10.67
C SER A 197 -12.31 20.23 -9.15
N SER A 198 -13.19 20.89 -8.41
CA SER A 198 -13.26 20.73 -6.95
C SER A 198 -13.49 19.28 -6.55
N GLU A 199 -14.38 18.56 -7.24
CA GLU A 199 -14.67 17.15 -6.96
C GLU A 199 -13.50 16.23 -7.32
N GLY A 200 -12.78 16.53 -8.42
CA GLY A 200 -11.58 15.80 -8.82
C GLY A 200 -10.42 15.97 -7.84
N GLN A 201 -10.17 17.20 -7.39
CA GLN A 201 -9.15 17.49 -6.38
C GLN A 201 -9.50 16.91 -5.00
N ASP A 202 -10.77 16.98 -4.60
CA ASP A 202 -11.25 16.36 -3.36
C ASP A 202 -11.04 14.83 -3.39
N TYR A 203 -11.36 14.17 -4.52
CA TYR A 203 -11.09 12.74 -4.68
C TYR A 203 -9.60 12.42 -4.59
N LEU A 204 -8.74 13.16 -5.31
CA LEU A 204 -7.29 12.93 -5.29
C LEU A 204 -6.72 13.08 -3.87
N ALA A 205 -7.20 14.06 -3.10
CA ALA A 205 -6.77 14.26 -1.73
C ALA A 205 -7.24 13.14 -0.79
N ALA A 206 -8.46 12.62 -0.98
CA ALA A 206 -8.97 11.47 -0.21
C ALA A 206 -8.29 10.15 -0.61
N MET A 207 -8.01 9.95 -1.90
CA MET A 207 -7.24 8.82 -2.42
C MET A 207 -5.81 8.84 -1.87
N ALA A 208 -5.17 10.01 -1.81
CA ALA A 208 -3.86 10.17 -1.17
C ALA A 208 -3.89 9.75 0.32
N CYS A 209 -4.94 10.09 1.07
CA CYS A 209 -5.12 9.57 2.43
C CYS A 209 -5.20 8.03 2.47
N ALA A 210 -5.93 7.40 1.54
CA ALA A 210 -6.04 5.94 1.48
C ALA A 210 -4.73 5.28 1.07
N ALA A 211 -3.96 5.90 0.19
CA ALA A 211 -2.62 5.45 -0.17
C ALA A 211 -1.68 5.49 1.03
N ASN A 212 -1.65 6.61 1.77
CA ASN A 212 -0.83 6.76 2.97
C ASN A 212 -1.22 5.77 4.06
N TYR A 213 -2.52 5.50 4.23
CA TYR A 213 -3.00 4.45 5.13
C TYR A 213 -2.44 3.07 4.74
N ALA A 214 -2.48 2.71 3.45
CA ALA A 214 -2.02 1.40 2.98
C ALA A 214 -0.51 1.20 3.16
N TRP A 215 0.32 2.21 2.85
CA TRP A 215 1.76 2.15 3.13
C TRP A 215 2.04 2.02 4.62
N THR A 216 1.33 2.77 5.46
CA THR A 216 1.42 2.60 6.93
C THR A 216 1.07 1.17 7.34
N ASN A 217 0.01 0.60 6.77
CA ASN A 217 -0.42 -0.76 7.04
C ASN A 217 0.68 -1.78 6.71
N ARG A 218 1.29 -1.70 5.51
CA ARG A 218 2.41 -2.56 5.10
C ARG A 218 3.66 -2.34 5.96
N GLN A 219 3.92 -1.11 6.40
CA GLN A 219 5.02 -0.79 7.32
C GLN A 219 4.85 -1.45 8.69
N CYS A 220 3.65 -1.39 9.27
CA CYS A 220 3.34 -2.10 10.52
C CYS A 220 3.47 -3.62 10.37
N ILE A 221 3.00 -4.18 9.25
CA ILE A 221 3.12 -5.62 8.97
C ILE A 221 4.59 -6.03 8.82
N THR A 222 5.41 -5.23 8.14
CA THR A 222 6.86 -5.44 8.01
C THR A 222 7.53 -5.55 9.38
N HIS A 223 7.16 -4.68 10.32
CA HIS A 223 7.67 -4.74 11.68
C HIS A 223 7.32 -6.07 12.37
N TRP A 224 6.08 -6.54 12.28
CA TRP A 224 5.69 -7.82 12.89
C TRP A 224 6.26 -9.04 12.18
N VAL A 225 6.52 -8.97 10.87
CA VAL A 225 7.32 -9.98 10.17
C VAL A 225 8.69 -10.10 10.82
N ARG A 226 9.38 -8.95 11.00
CA ARG A 226 10.69 -8.93 11.65
C ARG A 226 10.66 -9.53 13.05
N GLU A 227 9.69 -9.13 13.88
CA GLU A 227 9.51 -9.69 15.23
C GLU A 227 9.32 -11.21 15.21
N SER A 228 8.47 -11.74 14.30
CA SER A 228 8.22 -13.18 14.19
C SER A 228 9.45 -13.96 13.77
N PHE A 229 10.20 -13.47 12.77
CA PHE A 229 11.43 -14.13 12.34
C PHE A 229 12.51 -14.10 13.44
N ILE A 230 12.70 -12.96 14.11
CA ILE A 230 13.65 -12.82 15.23
C ILE A 230 13.30 -13.80 16.34
N LYS A 231 12.02 -13.87 16.73
CA LYS A 231 11.53 -14.74 17.79
C LYS A 231 11.73 -16.22 17.47
N VAL A 232 11.35 -16.65 16.25
CA VAL A 232 11.33 -18.08 15.89
C VAL A 232 12.73 -18.60 15.57
N LEU A 233 13.58 -17.78 14.94
CA LEU A 233 14.92 -18.19 14.53
C LEU A 233 16.00 -17.84 15.57
N GLY A 234 15.70 -16.98 16.54
CA GLY A 234 16.63 -16.61 17.62
C GLY A 234 17.86 -15.83 17.12
N LYS A 235 17.76 -15.19 15.96
CA LYS A 235 18.82 -14.37 15.35
C LYS A 235 18.41 -12.90 15.36
N SER A 236 19.37 -11.99 15.41
CA SER A 236 19.10 -10.55 15.27
C SER A 236 18.62 -10.19 13.85
N GLN A 237 17.92 -9.06 13.70
CA GLN A 237 17.48 -8.59 12.39
C GLN A 237 18.63 -8.44 11.39
N ARG A 238 19.80 -7.98 11.86
CA ARG A 238 21.01 -7.83 11.03
C ARG A 238 21.51 -9.16 10.51
N GLU A 239 21.51 -10.21 11.34
CA GLU A 239 21.89 -11.56 10.91
C GLU A 239 20.87 -12.12 9.91
N LEU A 240 19.58 -11.88 10.15
CA LEU A 240 18.49 -12.33 9.29
C LEU A 240 18.43 -11.57 7.96
N GLY A 241 18.97 -10.35 7.88
CA GLY A 241 18.97 -9.54 6.67
C GLY A 241 17.59 -9.15 6.15
N LEU A 242 16.61 -9.01 7.05
CA LEU A 242 15.19 -8.69 6.80
C LEU A 242 14.98 -7.25 6.31
N GLU A 243 15.61 -6.92 5.21
CA GLU A 243 15.62 -5.60 4.59
C GLU A 243 14.58 -5.52 3.47
N GLN A 244 13.93 -4.37 3.35
CA GLN A 244 12.98 -4.14 2.26
C GLN A 244 13.74 -4.00 0.94
N VAL A 245 13.29 -4.74 -0.07
CA VAL A 245 13.75 -4.59 -1.46
C VAL A 245 13.02 -3.43 -2.11
N TYR A 246 11.68 -3.50 -2.13
CA TYR A 246 10.82 -2.43 -2.61
C TYR A 246 9.38 -2.59 -2.12
N ASP A 247 8.60 -1.51 -2.20
CA ASP A 247 7.15 -1.50 -2.00
C ASP A 247 6.48 -0.68 -3.10
N VAL A 248 5.52 -1.29 -3.81
CA VAL A 248 4.87 -0.71 -4.99
C VAL A 248 3.34 -0.87 -4.91
N ALA A 249 2.63 0.19 -5.29
CA ALA A 249 1.19 0.21 -5.47
C ALA A 249 0.79 -0.36 -6.84
N HIS A 250 -0.34 -1.06 -6.92
CA HIS A 250 -0.95 -1.46 -8.20
C HIS A 250 -2.38 -0.99 -8.40
N ASN A 251 -2.94 -0.23 -7.45
CA ASN A 251 -4.24 0.43 -7.54
C ASN A 251 -4.07 1.91 -7.13
N ILE A 252 -3.66 2.78 -8.05
CA ILE A 252 -3.35 4.18 -7.71
C ILE A 252 -3.48 5.13 -8.90
N ALA A 253 -3.85 6.39 -8.64
CA ALA A 253 -3.66 7.47 -9.60
C ALA A 253 -2.48 8.35 -9.18
N LYS A 254 -1.55 8.65 -10.10
CA LYS A 254 -0.41 9.54 -9.84
C LYS A 254 -0.31 10.66 -10.86
N ILE A 255 0.14 11.83 -10.41
CA ILE A 255 0.44 12.96 -11.28
C ILE A 255 1.90 12.88 -11.69
N GLU A 256 2.15 12.63 -12.97
CA GLU A 256 3.46 12.30 -13.49
C GLU A 256 3.74 13.05 -14.80
N GLU A 257 5.01 13.28 -15.10
CA GLU A 257 5.44 13.93 -16.34
C GLU A 257 5.93 12.91 -17.37
N TYR A 258 5.43 13.01 -18.61
CA TYR A 258 5.82 12.15 -19.73
C TYR A 258 6.19 12.98 -20.95
N THR A 259 7.07 12.43 -21.80
CA THR A 259 7.33 12.98 -23.14
C THR A 259 6.54 12.18 -24.16
N ILE A 260 5.52 12.79 -24.78
CA ILE A 260 4.68 12.16 -25.82
C ILE A 260 4.83 12.97 -27.10
N ASN A 261 5.26 12.31 -28.18
CA ASN A 261 5.52 12.96 -29.48
C ASN A 261 6.44 14.20 -29.34
N GLY A 262 7.50 14.08 -28.54
CA GLY A 262 8.47 15.15 -28.28
C GLY A 262 7.98 16.28 -27.37
N LYS A 263 6.76 16.22 -26.82
CA LYS A 263 6.22 17.24 -25.91
C LYS A 263 6.11 16.71 -24.48
N LYS A 264 6.61 17.48 -23.52
CA LYS A 264 6.40 17.21 -22.09
C LYS A 264 4.94 17.48 -21.70
N LEU A 265 4.29 16.51 -21.07
CA LEU A 265 2.91 16.57 -20.62
C LEU A 265 2.82 16.07 -19.18
N THR A 266 2.08 16.79 -18.34
CA THR A 266 1.69 16.33 -17.01
C THR A 266 0.38 15.55 -17.10
N LEU A 267 0.41 14.30 -16.67
CA LEU A 267 -0.69 13.35 -16.78
C LEU A 267 -1.14 12.89 -15.39
N CYS A 268 -2.44 12.67 -15.23
CA CYS A 268 -3.00 11.83 -14.18
C CYS A 268 -3.04 10.39 -14.70
N VAL A 269 -2.15 9.53 -14.21
CA VAL A 269 -2.00 8.14 -14.65
C VAL A 269 -2.73 7.24 -13.68
N HIS A 270 -3.79 6.59 -14.14
CA HIS A 270 -4.54 5.57 -13.44
C HIS A 270 -3.88 4.20 -13.66
N ARG A 271 -3.64 3.47 -12.57
CA ARG A 271 -3.10 2.11 -12.54
C ARG A 271 -3.99 1.25 -11.69
#